data_AF-A0A9E5TG81-F1
#
_entry.id   AF-A0A9E5TG81-F1
#
_cell.length_a   1.000
_cell.length_b   1.000
_cell.length_c   1.000
_cell.angle_alpha   90.00
_cell.angle_beta   90.00
_cell.angle_gamma   90.00
#
_symmetry.space_group_name_H-M   'P 1'
#
loop_
_entity.id
_entity.type
_entity.pdbx_description
1 polymer ?
#
loop_
_entity_poly.entity_id
_entity_poly.type
_entity_poly.pdbx_seq_one_letter_code
_entity_poly.pdbx_strand_id
1 'polypeptide(L)' 'APGDVLVLYTDGITEAQDRRETFFGQERLLETAKANLGRSAQDIHEALIREVHDFV' A
#
# COMPACT_ATOMS: atom_id res chain seq x y z
N ALA A 1 -11.54 -3.22 -16.38
CA ALA A 1 -11.56 -4.54 -17.05
C ALA A 1 -11.42 -5.64 -16.00
N PRO A 2 -11.82 -6.89 -16.30
CA PRO A 2 -11.53 -8.02 -15.42
C PRO A 2 -10.03 -8.08 -15.08
N GLY A 3 -9.71 -8.14 -13.79
CA GLY A 3 -8.32 -8.10 -13.30
C GLY A 3 -7.82 -6.71 -12.87
N ASP A 4 -8.56 -5.63 -13.12
CA ASP A 4 -8.22 -4.31 -12.59
C ASP A 4 -8.44 -4.25 -11.07
N VAL A 5 -7.63 -3.45 -10.38
CA VAL A 5 -7.67 -3.27 -8.93
C VAL A 5 -7.98 -1.81 -8.60
N LEU A 6 -8.98 -1.60 -7.75
CA LEU A 6 -9.28 -0.30 -7.14
C LEU A 6 -8.83 -0.33 -5.68
N VAL A 7 -7.91 0.57 -5.32
CA VAL A 7 -7.44 0.73 -3.94
C VAL A 7 -8.08 1.98 -3.35
N LEU A 8 -8.84 1.82 -2.27
CA LEU A 8 -9.40 2.91 -1.47
C LEU A 8 -8.64 2.95 -0.15
N TYR A 9 -8.16 4.13 0.23
CA TYR A 9 -7.35 4.33 1.42
C TYR A 9 -7.65 5.70 2.04
N THR A 10 -7.30 5.86 3.30
CA THR A 10 -7.30 7.13 4.01
C THR A 10 -5.88 7.71 4.05
N ASP A 11 -5.78 9.01 4.31
CA ASP A 11 -4.52 9.73 4.49
C ASP A 11 -3.56 9.05 5.49
N GLY A 12 -4.07 8.42 6.56
CA GLY A 12 -3.27 7.69 7.54
C GLY A 12 -2.34 6.60 6.96
N ILE A 13 -2.58 6.12 5.73
CA ILE A 13 -1.63 5.23 5.03
C ILE A 13 -0.47 6.03 4.44
N THR A 14 -0.77 7.08 3.66
CA THR A 14 0.25 7.88 2.98
C THR A 14 1.02 8.80 3.92
N GLU A 15 0.43 9.18 5.04
CA GLU A 15 1.01 10.04 6.08
C GLU A 15 1.75 9.26 7.18
N ALA A 16 1.75 7.92 7.14
CA ALA A 16 2.59 7.13 8.03
C ALA A 16 4.06 7.55 7.88
N GLN A 17 4.77 7.74 9.00
CA GLN A 17 6.15 8.23 9.01
C GLN A 17 7.10 7.22 9.63
N ASP A 18 8.29 7.09 9.02
CA ASP A 18 9.42 6.40 9.65
C ASP A 18 10.08 7.25 10.74
N ARG A 19 11.08 6.69 11.43
CA ARG A 19 11.88 7.41 12.44
C ARG A 19 12.62 8.64 11.94
N ARG A 20 12.70 8.85 10.63
CA ARG A 20 13.37 9.99 9.98
C ARG A 20 12.36 11.02 9.49
N GLU A 21 11.10 10.93 9.93
CA GLU A 21 9.98 11.79 9.51
C GLU A 21 9.71 11.72 7.99
N THR A 22 10.11 10.61 7.35
CA THR A 22 9.84 10.36 5.93
C THR A 22 8.44 9.78 5.81
N PHE A 23 7.60 10.38 4.99
CA PHE A 23 6.27 9.83 4.69
C PHE A 23 6.36 8.57 3.84
N PHE A 24 5.47 7.61 4.12
CA PHE A 24 5.28 6.40 3.32
C PHE A 24 4.96 6.76 1.86
N GLY A 25 4.04 7.70 1.68
CA GLY A 25 3.71 8.31 0.39
C GLY A 25 2.89 7.43 -0.55
N GLN A 26 2.31 8.08 -1.57
CA GLN A 26 1.46 7.41 -2.57
C GLN A 26 2.26 6.51 -3.52
N GLU A 27 3.53 6.84 -3.78
CA GLU A 27 4.38 6.05 -4.68
C GLU A 27 4.57 4.63 -4.16
N ARG A 28 4.97 4.47 -2.89
CA ARG A 28 5.15 3.16 -2.26
C ARG A 28 3.83 2.37 -2.19
N LEU A 29 2.72 3.04 -1.88
CA LEU A 29 1.38 2.42 -1.92
C LEU A 29 1.06 1.84 -3.31
N LEU A 30 1.30 2.63 -4.37
CA LEU A 30 1.06 2.21 -5.74
C LEU A 30 1.98 1.07 -6.17
N GLU A 31 3.27 1.12 -5.84
CA GLU A 31 4.23 0.08 -6.20
C GLU A 31 3.90 -1.24 -5.50
N THR A 32 3.51 -1.22 -4.22
CA THR A 32 3.10 -2.43 -3.50
C THR A 32 1.81 -3.01 -4.07
N ALA A 33 0.84 -2.18 -4.46
CA ALA A 33 -0.38 -2.65 -5.13
C ALA A 33 -0.06 -3.28 -6.50
N LYS A 34 0.79 -2.63 -7.31
CA LYS A 34 1.22 -3.14 -8.62
C LYS A 34 1.97 -4.47 -8.52
N ALA A 35 2.85 -4.61 -7.52
CA ALA A 35 3.59 -5.84 -7.27
C ALA A 35 2.70 -7.04 -6.89
N ASN A 36 1.45 -6.80 -6.49
CA ASN A 36 0.49 -7.82 -6.07
C ASN A 36 -0.72 -7.95 -7.02
N LEU A 37 -0.67 -7.38 -8.23
CA LEU A 37 -1.72 -7.57 -9.23
C LEU A 37 -1.95 -9.05 -9.55
N GLY A 38 -3.21 -9.41 -9.83
CA GLY A 38 -3.62 -10.79 -10.10
C GLY A 38 -3.80 -11.66 -8.85
N ARG A 39 -3.44 -11.16 -7.65
CA ARG A 39 -3.79 -11.80 -6.38
C ARG A 39 -5.20 -11.42 -5.92
N SER A 40 -5.66 -12.09 -4.86
CA SER A 40 -6.94 -11.75 -4.24
C SER A 40 -6.90 -10.33 -3.64
N ALA A 41 -8.05 -9.68 -3.51
CA ALA A 41 -8.13 -8.38 -2.84
C ALA A 41 -7.62 -8.44 -1.39
N GLN A 42 -7.85 -9.57 -0.69
CA GLN A 42 -7.34 -9.81 0.66
C GLN A 42 -5.81 -9.86 0.69
N ASP A 43 -5.19 -10.59 -0.25
CA ASP A 43 -3.73 -10.69 -0.35
C ASP A 43 -3.09 -9.33 -0.61
N ILE A 44 -3.69 -8.51 -1.49
CA ILE A 44 -3.25 -7.16 -1.80
C ILE A 44 -3.37 -6.27 -0.56
N HIS A 45 -4.51 -6.32 0.12
CA HIS A 45 -4.74 -5.57 1.36
C HIS A 45 -3.67 -5.91 2.42
N GLU A 46 -3.43 -7.20 2.67
CA GLU A 46 -2.43 -7.60 3.64
C GLU A 46 -1.00 -7.21 3.23
N ALA A 47 -0.68 -7.25 1.93
CA ALA A 47 0.62 -6.79 1.45
C ALA A 47 0.81 -5.29 1.69
N LEU A 48 -0.22 -4.48 1.46
CA LEU A 48 -0.20 -3.05 1.74
C LEU A 48 -0.02 -2.76 3.23
N ILE A 49 -0.78 -3.43 4.11
CA ILE A 49 -0.66 -3.24 5.56
C ILE A 49 0.71 -3.68 6.08
N ARG A 50 1.25 -4.80 5.58
CA ARG A 50 2.60 -5.25 5.94
C ARG A 50 3.66 -4.24 5.53
N GLU A 51 3.63 -3.75 4.29
CA GLU A 51 4.60 -2.75 3.81
C GLU A 51 4.55 -1.47 4.66
N VAL A 52 3.37 -0.99 5.04
CA VAL A 52 3.23 0.18 5.93
C VAL A 52 3.83 -0.10 7.31
N HIS A 53 3.58 -1.27 7.89
CA HIS A 53 4.17 -1.64 9.18
C HIS A 53 5.69 -1.82 9.12
N ASP A 54 6.22 -2.35 8.02
CA ASP A 54 7.66 -2.57 7.84
C ASP A 54 8.42 -1.25 7.59
N PHE A 55 7.72 -0.23 7.08
CA PHE A 55 8.29 1.10 6.84
C PHE A 55 8.47 1.95 8.11
N VAL A 56 7.53 1.86 9.07
CA VAL A 56 7.45 2.70 10.27
C VAL A 56 8.52 2.37 11.32
#